data_AF-A0A0C3BA84-F1
#
_entry.id   AF-A0A0C3BA84-F1
#
_cell.length_a   1.000
_cell.length_b   1.000
_cell.length_c   1.000
_cell.angle_alpha   90.00
_cell.angle_beta   90.00
_cell.angle_gamma   90.00
#
_symmetry.space_group_name_H-M   'P 1'
#
loop_
_entity.id
_entity.type
_entity.pdbx_description
1 polymer ?
#
loop_
_entity_poly.entity_id
_entity_poly.type
_entity_poly.pdbx_seq_one_letter_code
_entity_poly.pdbx_strand_id
1 'polypeptide(L)'
;EMAREMWRFVTTFASVIAQSAPHIYLSALPFSPQQSALSGRYVKLFPRILSVKSGGFENWPPVQNILFGHTDIVSSVAFSPDGKRIVSGSSDKTVRVWDAETGQAVGAPFQGHDQGVNSVAFSPDGKRIVSGSDDKTVRVWDAETGQA
;
A
#
# COMPACT_ATOMS: atom_id res chain seq x y z
N GLU A 1 18.04 5.41 -16.52
CA GLU A 1 16.93 6.39 -16.53
C GLU A 1 15.58 5.74 -16.87
N MET A 2 15.42 5.15 -18.06
CA MET A 2 14.19 4.46 -18.47
C MET A 2 13.78 3.27 -17.57
N ALA A 3 14.72 2.47 -17.09
CA ALA A 3 14.43 1.33 -16.20
C ALA A 3 13.75 1.76 -14.89
N ARG A 4 14.16 2.90 -14.32
CA ARG A 4 13.53 3.47 -13.12
C ARG A 4 12.12 3.96 -13.41
N GLU A 5 11.88 4.53 -14.58
CA GLU A 5 10.54 4.94 -15.00
C GLU A 5 9.62 3.76 -15.28
N MET A 6 10.13 2.70 -15.93
CA MET A 6 9.37 1.47 -16.14
C MET A 6 9.04 0.80 -14.81
N TRP A 7 9.97 0.83 -13.85
CA TRP A 7 9.69 0.35 -12.50
C TRP A 7 8.60 1.18 -11.81
N ARG A 8 8.65 2.52 -11.88
CA ARG A 8 7.57 3.40 -11.38
C ARG A 8 6.23 3.13 -12.05
N PHE A 9 6.23 2.93 -13.36
CA PHE A 9 5.02 2.58 -14.11
C PHE A 9 4.43 1.28 -13.59
N VAL A 10 5.24 0.23 -13.47
CA VAL A 10 4.78 -1.07 -12.97
C VAL A 10 4.30 -0.96 -11.54
N THR A 11 4.99 -0.23 -10.65
CA THR A 11 4.56 -0.12 -9.24
C THR A 11 3.34 0.76 -9.04
N THR A 12 3.24 1.90 -9.73
CA THR A 12 2.06 2.78 -9.66
C THR A 12 0.80 2.09 -10.18
N PHE A 13 0.93 1.27 -11.21
CA PHE A 13 -0.20 0.53 -11.78
C PHE A 13 -0.24 -0.93 -11.32
N ALA A 14 0.59 -1.33 -10.34
CA ALA A 14 0.80 -2.75 -9.98
C ALA A 14 -0.50 -3.45 -9.62
N SER A 15 -1.35 -2.82 -8.82
CA SER A 15 -2.65 -3.37 -8.41
C SER A 15 -3.57 -3.63 -9.61
N VAL A 16 -3.60 -2.70 -10.57
CA VAL A 16 -4.40 -2.80 -11.80
C VAL A 16 -3.79 -3.84 -12.75
N ILE A 17 -2.47 -3.85 -12.87
CA ILE A 17 -1.68 -4.73 -13.73
C ILE A 17 -1.77 -6.18 -13.26
N ALA A 18 -1.67 -6.43 -11.96
CA ALA A 18 -1.67 -7.76 -11.36
C ALA A 18 -3.01 -8.49 -11.53
N GLN A 19 -4.10 -7.74 -11.64
CA GLN A 19 -5.46 -8.28 -11.82
C GLN A 19 -5.91 -8.27 -13.30
N SER A 20 -5.07 -7.79 -14.21
CA SER A 20 -5.42 -7.62 -15.62
C SER A 20 -4.62 -8.53 -16.55
N ALA A 21 -5.19 -8.86 -17.69
CA ALA A 21 -4.47 -9.57 -18.74
C ALA A 21 -3.31 -8.71 -19.30
N PRO A 22 -2.17 -9.30 -19.70
CA PRO A 22 -0.97 -8.55 -20.09
C PRO A 22 -1.15 -7.53 -21.23
N HIS A 23 -2.14 -7.73 -22.10
CA HIS A 23 -2.42 -6.79 -23.20
C HIS A 23 -3.06 -5.48 -22.73
N ILE A 24 -3.51 -5.39 -21.47
CA ILE A 24 -4.11 -4.20 -20.87
C ILE A 24 -3.02 -3.22 -20.35
N TYR A 25 -1.73 -3.60 -20.32
CA TYR A 25 -0.67 -2.67 -19.90
C TYR A 25 -0.55 -1.44 -20.81
N LEU A 26 -0.88 -1.58 -22.10
CA LEU A 26 -0.95 -0.44 -23.04
C LEU A 26 -2.08 0.54 -22.68
N SER A 27 -3.12 0.11 -21.96
CA SER A 27 -4.20 1.02 -21.53
C SER A 27 -3.81 1.85 -20.31
N ALA A 28 -2.76 1.49 -19.56
CA ALA A 28 -2.21 2.31 -18.48
C ALA A 28 -1.23 3.37 -18.99
N LEU A 29 -0.65 3.19 -20.19
CA LEU A 29 0.32 4.11 -20.78
C LEU A 29 -0.20 5.56 -20.90
N PRO A 30 -1.45 5.84 -21.34
CA PRO A 30 -2.02 7.19 -21.37
C PRO A 30 -2.05 7.92 -20.02
N PHE A 31 -2.00 7.19 -18.91
CA PHE A 31 -2.05 7.72 -17.55
C PHE A 31 -0.65 7.92 -16.94
N SER A 32 0.41 7.58 -17.68
CA SER A 32 1.77 7.90 -17.29
C SER A 32 1.97 9.41 -17.28
N PRO A 33 2.84 9.95 -16.41
CA PRO A 33 3.02 11.39 -16.32
C PRO A 33 3.45 12.00 -17.66
N GLN A 34 2.83 13.12 -18.04
CA GLN A 34 3.02 13.70 -19.39
C GLN A 34 4.47 14.10 -19.65
N GLN A 35 5.21 14.50 -18.61
CA GLN A 35 6.60 14.90 -18.70
C GLN A 35 7.59 13.73 -18.53
N SER A 36 7.10 12.51 -18.28
CA SER A 36 7.97 11.32 -18.17
C SER A 36 8.56 10.93 -19.52
N ALA A 37 9.80 10.42 -19.51
CA ALA A 37 10.45 9.94 -20.74
C ALA A 37 9.70 8.73 -21.34
N LEU A 38 9.02 7.96 -20.49
CA LEU A 38 8.16 6.83 -20.86
C LEU A 38 6.97 7.30 -21.72
N SER A 39 6.26 8.34 -21.27
CA SER A 39 5.17 8.94 -22.04
C SER A 39 5.67 9.50 -23.38
N GLY A 40 6.74 10.31 -23.33
CA GLY A 40 7.31 10.94 -24.54
C GLY A 40 7.80 9.96 -25.60
N ARG A 41 8.26 8.77 -25.19
CA ARG A 41 8.79 7.73 -26.09
C ARG A 41 7.71 6.77 -26.59
N TYR A 42 6.83 6.29 -25.72
CA TYR A 42 5.93 5.18 -26.06
C TYR A 42 4.52 5.62 -26.49
N VAL A 43 3.98 6.73 -25.98
CA VAL A 43 2.62 7.17 -26.36
C VAL A 43 2.53 7.45 -27.86
N LYS A 44 3.60 7.99 -28.44
CA LYS A 44 3.70 8.29 -29.89
C LYS A 44 3.70 7.03 -30.78
N LEU A 45 4.13 5.88 -30.25
CA LEU A 45 4.19 4.63 -31.00
C LEU A 45 2.81 3.97 -31.14
N PHE A 46 1.84 4.37 -30.31
CA PHE A 46 0.50 3.77 -30.27
C PHE A 46 -0.59 4.84 -30.45
N PRO A 47 -0.80 5.37 -31.67
CA PRO A 47 -1.72 6.50 -31.91
C PRO A 47 -3.21 6.19 -31.68
N ARG A 48 -3.57 4.93 -31.44
CA ARG A 48 -4.96 4.48 -31.19
C ARG A 48 -5.26 4.20 -29.70
N ILE A 49 -4.38 4.61 -28.78
CA ILE A 49 -4.68 4.54 -27.34
C ILE A 49 -5.47 5.77 -26.89
N LEU A 50 -6.09 5.69 -25.71
CA LEU A 50 -6.77 6.80 -25.06
C LEU A 50 -5.83 8.02 -24.95
N SER A 51 -6.36 9.23 -25.14
CA SER A 51 -5.63 10.47 -24.91
C SER A 51 -6.26 11.21 -23.74
N VAL A 52 -5.48 11.39 -22.68
CA VAL A 52 -5.86 12.26 -21.56
C VAL A 52 -5.61 13.71 -21.99
N LYS A 53 -6.67 14.49 -22.16
CA LYS A 53 -6.60 15.91 -22.59
C LYS A 53 -6.50 16.89 -21.42
N SER A 54 -7.03 16.49 -20.27
CA SER A 54 -7.01 17.24 -19.01
C SER A 54 -7.09 16.25 -17.85
N GLY A 55 -6.55 16.65 -16.70
CA GLY A 55 -6.31 15.73 -15.58
C GLY A 55 -5.12 14.79 -15.84
N GLY A 56 -4.67 14.10 -14.79
CA GLY A 56 -3.48 13.24 -14.83
C GLY A 56 -2.27 13.87 -14.14
N PHE A 57 -1.20 13.08 -14.05
CA PHE A 57 0.02 13.48 -13.35
C PHE A 57 0.99 14.22 -14.29
N GLU A 58 1.58 15.32 -13.83
CA GLU A 58 2.72 15.93 -14.52
C GLU A 58 4.00 15.13 -14.28
N ASN A 59 4.18 14.71 -13.03
CA ASN A 59 5.29 13.89 -12.54
C ASN A 59 4.75 12.67 -11.79
N TRP A 60 5.54 11.60 -11.70
CA TRP A 60 5.18 10.42 -10.93
C TRP A 60 4.76 10.80 -9.50
N PRO A 61 3.58 10.36 -9.02
CA PRO A 61 3.16 10.66 -7.66
C PRO A 61 4.18 10.07 -6.66
N PRO A 62 4.51 10.80 -5.57
CA PRO A 62 5.41 10.28 -4.54
C PRO A 62 4.74 9.17 -3.70
N VAL A 63 3.41 9.15 -3.65
CA VAL A 63 2.62 8.14 -2.94
C VAL A 63 2.47 6.91 -3.85
N GLN A 64 2.86 5.74 -3.34
CA GLN A 64 2.76 4.47 -4.06
C GLN A 64 1.41 3.78 -3.87
N ASN A 65 0.94 3.69 -2.62
CA ASN A 65 -0.35 3.07 -2.26
C ASN A 65 -1.02 3.83 -1.13
N ILE A 66 -2.35 3.82 -1.12
CA ILE A 66 -3.19 4.31 -0.01
C ILE A 66 -3.94 3.11 0.54
N LEU A 67 -3.74 2.81 1.83
CA LEU A 67 -4.31 1.63 2.48
C LEU A 67 -5.62 2.03 3.16
N PHE A 68 -6.73 1.49 2.67
CA PHE A 68 -8.07 1.75 3.22
C PHE A 68 -8.53 0.59 4.09
N GLY A 69 -9.07 0.90 5.27
CA GLY A 69 -9.76 -0.09 6.08
C GLY A 69 -10.01 0.31 7.52
N HIS A 70 -9.14 1.11 8.13
CA HIS A 70 -9.44 1.72 9.43
C HIS A 70 -10.63 2.68 9.32
N THR A 71 -11.49 2.70 10.35
CA THR A 71 -12.69 3.54 10.38
C THR A 71 -12.51 4.80 11.21
N ASP A 72 -11.33 4.99 11.79
CA ASP A 72 -10.95 6.16 12.58
C ASP A 72 -9.44 6.45 12.40
N ILE A 73 -8.93 7.47 13.07
CA ILE A 73 -7.55 7.95 12.98
C ILE A 73 -6.56 6.79 13.13
N VAL A 74 -5.62 6.69 12.19
CA VAL A 74 -4.46 5.81 12.30
C VAL A 74 -3.40 6.54 13.10
N SER A 75 -3.01 5.99 14.24
CA SER A 75 -2.11 6.61 15.21
C SER A 75 -0.67 6.15 15.06
N SER A 76 -0.45 4.93 14.56
CA SER A 76 0.86 4.29 14.51
C SER A 76 0.96 3.29 13.36
N VAL A 77 2.14 3.20 12.75
CA VAL A 77 2.46 2.26 11.67
C VAL A 77 3.90 1.74 11.82
N ALA A 78 4.15 0.50 11.42
CA ALA A 78 5.49 -0.08 11.37
C ALA A 78 5.61 -1.13 10.26
N PHE A 79 6.81 -1.27 9.68
CA PHE A 79 7.13 -2.39 8.79
C PHE A 79 7.52 -3.63 9.60
N SER A 80 7.25 -4.81 9.04
CA SER A 80 7.89 -6.05 9.50
C SER A 80 9.39 -6.03 9.18
N PRO A 81 10.21 -6.80 9.90
CA PRO A 81 11.66 -6.83 9.69
C PRO A 81 12.08 -7.25 8.27
N ASP A 82 11.28 -8.10 7.62
CA ASP A 82 11.49 -8.53 6.24
C ASP A 82 10.91 -7.56 5.19
N GLY A 83 10.25 -6.48 5.63
CA GLY A 83 9.65 -5.45 4.79
C GLY A 83 8.40 -5.89 4.02
N LYS A 84 7.94 -7.13 4.18
CA LYS A 84 6.82 -7.68 3.40
C LYS A 84 5.46 -7.29 3.94
N ARG A 85 5.38 -6.88 5.21
CA ARG A 85 4.14 -6.52 5.87
C ARG A 85 4.25 -5.16 6.54
N ILE A 86 3.11 -4.49 6.65
CA ILE A 86 2.93 -3.28 7.45
C ILE A 86 1.93 -3.61 8.55
N VAL A 87 2.14 -3.12 9.76
CA VAL A 87 1.16 -3.13 10.84
C VAL A 87 0.72 -1.71 11.14
N SER A 88 -0.55 -1.52 11.46
CA SER A 88 -1.11 -0.23 11.88
C SER A 88 -2.00 -0.36 13.11
N GLY A 89 -1.99 0.65 13.97
CA GLY A 89 -2.93 0.82 15.09
C GLY A 89 -3.80 2.07 14.89
N SER A 90 -5.03 2.03 15.40
CA SER A 90 -6.02 3.10 15.20
C SER A 90 -6.91 3.35 16.43
N SER A 91 -7.49 4.55 16.47
CA SER A 91 -8.59 4.93 17.36
C SER A 91 -9.83 4.06 17.18
N ASP A 92 -9.96 3.32 16.07
CA ASP A 92 -11.03 2.33 15.88
C ASP A 92 -10.85 1.05 16.73
N LYS A 93 -9.85 1.06 17.62
CA LYS A 93 -9.52 0.01 18.60
C LYS A 93 -8.96 -1.26 17.99
N THR A 94 -8.61 -1.23 16.71
CA THR A 94 -8.06 -2.39 16.00
C THR A 94 -6.58 -2.22 15.66
N VAL A 95 -5.91 -3.36 15.54
CA VAL A 95 -4.63 -3.48 14.85
C VAL A 95 -4.88 -4.15 13.50
N ARG A 96 -4.25 -3.69 12.43
CA ARG A 96 -4.36 -4.29 11.09
C ARG A 96 -2.99 -4.61 10.54
N VAL A 97 -2.93 -5.67 9.75
CA VAL A 97 -1.75 -6.07 8.99
C VAL A 97 -2.05 -5.92 7.51
N TRP A 98 -1.08 -5.45 6.75
CA TRP A 98 -1.18 -5.19 5.32
C TRP A 98 -0.01 -5.84 4.60
N ASP A 99 -0.26 -6.29 3.38
CA ASP A 99 0.78 -6.68 2.45
C ASP A 99 1.43 -5.41 1.88
N ALA A 100 2.75 -5.29 2.02
CA ALA A 100 3.47 -4.06 1.68
C ALA A 100 3.54 -3.80 0.17
N GLU A 101 3.42 -4.84 -0.66
CA GLU A 101 3.53 -4.73 -2.11
C GLU A 101 2.18 -4.38 -2.74
N THR A 102 1.13 -5.08 -2.34
CA THR A 102 -0.22 -4.96 -2.90
C THR A 102 -1.07 -3.93 -2.17
N GLY A 103 -0.72 -3.58 -0.93
CA GLY A 103 -1.53 -2.73 -0.05
C GLY A 103 -2.83 -3.38 0.44
N GLN A 104 -3.00 -4.68 0.25
CA GLN A 104 -4.20 -5.39 0.70
C GLN A 104 -4.10 -5.76 2.18
N ALA A 105 -5.24 -5.78 2.88
CA ALA A 105 -5.30 -6.25 4.25
C ALA A 105 -5.01 -7.76 4.32
N VAL A 106 -4.16 -8.16 5.26
CA VAL A 106 -3.82 -9.55 5.53
C VAL A 106 -4.70 -10.04 6.69
N GLY A 107 -5.75 -10.77 6.35
CA GLY A 107 -6.71 -11.30 7.33
C GLY A 107 -7.64 -10.24 7.94
N ALA A 108 -8.30 -10.62 9.03
CA ALA A 108 -9.19 -9.73 9.76
C ALA A 108 -8.41 -8.79 10.70
N PRO A 109 -8.96 -7.61 11.06
CA PRO A 109 -8.37 -6.76 12.08
C PRO A 109 -8.26 -7.50 13.41
N PHE A 110 -7.17 -7.29 14.13
CA PHE A 110 -7.00 -7.85 15.47
C PHE A 110 -7.83 -7.02 16.43
N GLN A 111 -8.81 -7.68 17.05
CA GLN A 111 -9.74 -7.08 17.99
C GLN A 111 -9.41 -7.53 19.40
N GLY A 112 -9.67 -6.65 20.36
CA GLY A 112 -9.54 -6.97 21.78
C GLY A 112 -9.24 -5.77 22.65
N HIS A 113 -8.64 -4.71 22.10
CA HIS A 113 -8.51 -3.45 22.81
C HIS A 113 -9.87 -2.76 22.98
N ASP A 114 -10.09 -2.16 24.15
CA ASP A 114 -11.36 -1.48 24.48
C ASP A 114 -11.33 0.01 24.16
N GLN A 115 -10.16 0.55 23.83
CA GLN A 115 -9.91 1.94 23.46
C GLN A 115 -8.90 2.03 22.31
N GLY A 116 -8.60 3.25 21.84
CA GLY A 116 -7.69 3.49 20.74
C GLY A 116 -6.32 2.84 20.94
N VAL A 117 -5.78 2.25 19.87
CA VAL A 117 -4.41 1.74 19.84
C VAL A 117 -3.52 2.90 19.47
N ASN A 118 -2.48 3.17 20.25
CA ASN A 118 -1.59 4.33 20.08
C ASN A 118 -0.21 3.97 19.54
N SER A 119 0.21 2.72 19.69
CA SER A 119 1.50 2.25 19.23
C SER A 119 1.42 0.80 18.76
N VAL A 120 2.17 0.49 17.70
CA VAL A 120 2.36 -0.88 17.22
C VAL A 120 3.83 -1.11 16.86
N ALA A 121 4.30 -2.34 17.00
CA ALA A 121 5.61 -2.76 16.50
C ALA A 121 5.63 -4.26 16.18
N PHE A 122 6.48 -4.65 15.21
CA PHE A 122 6.84 -6.04 15.01
C PHE A 122 8.01 -6.44 15.92
N SER A 123 8.03 -7.71 16.32
CA SER A 123 9.24 -8.32 16.87
C SER A 123 10.35 -8.41 15.81
N PRO A 124 11.63 -8.48 16.21
CA PRO A 124 12.74 -8.60 15.26
C PRO A 124 12.71 -9.86 14.38
N ASP A 125 12.05 -10.93 14.84
CA ASP A 125 11.83 -12.15 14.06
C ASP A 125 10.55 -12.12 13.20
N GLY A 126 9.76 -11.06 13.29
CA GLY A 126 8.53 -10.85 12.53
C GLY A 126 7.36 -11.75 12.93
N LYS A 127 7.49 -12.57 13.98
CA LYS A 127 6.47 -13.54 14.41
C LYS A 127 5.47 -12.99 15.40
N ARG A 128 5.76 -11.83 15.99
CA ARG A 128 4.90 -11.18 16.97
C ARG A 128 4.67 -9.73 16.60
N ILE A 129 3.51 -9.24 17.00
CA ILE A 129 3.17 -7.82 17.00
C ILE A 129 2.88 -7.42 18.44
N VAL A 130 3.33 -6.24 18.85
CA VAL A 130 2.94 -5.64 20.12
C VAL A 130 2.10 -4.39 19.87
N SER A 131 1.11 -4.14 20.72
CA SER A 131 0.29 -2.94 20.67
C SER A 131 0.07 -2.33 22.06
N GLY A 132 0.13 -1.01 22.14
CA GLY A 132 -0.23 -0.24 23.35
C GLY A 132 -1.48 0.60 23.13
N SER A 133 -2.36 0.66 24.12
CA SER A 133 -3.68 1.31 24.01
C SER A 133 -4.03 2.18 25.22
N ASP A 134 -4.93 3.13 24.99
CA ASP A 134 -5.59 3.93 26.03
C ASP A 134 -6.43 3.08 27.02
N ASP A 135 -6.68 1.81 26.72
CA ASP A 135 -7.33 0.87 27.63
C ASP A 135 -6.42 0.40 28.77
N LYS A 136 -5.20 0.96 28.85
CA LYS A 136 -4.17 0.67 29.86
C LYS A 136 -3.55 -0.72 29.72
N THR A 137 -3.69 -1.36 28.56
CA THR A 137 -3.10 -2.66 28.28
C THR A 137 -2.04 -2.60 27.18
N VAL A 138 -1.10 -3.53 27.27
CA VAL A 138 -0.21 -3.92 26.17
C VAL A 138 -0.60 -5.32 25.75
N ARG A 139 -0.76 -5.56 24.46
CA ARG A 139 -1.09 -6.88 23.91
C ARG A 139 0.02 -7.35 23.00
N VAL A 140 0.26 -8.66 23.02
CA VAL A 140 1.18 -9.36 22.12
C VAL A 140 0.32 -10.26 21.25
N TRP A 141 0.51 -10.19 19.94
CA TRP A 141 -0.26 -10.94 18.96
C TRP A 141 0.68 -11.84 18.17
N ASP A 142 0.21 -13.02 17.81
CA ASP A 142 0.81 -13.83 16.77
C ASP A 142 0.61 -13.13 15.41
N ALA A 143 1.71 -12.88 14.69
CA ALA A 143 1.68 -12.07 13.47
C ALA A 143 1.03 -12.77 12.28
N GLU A 144 0.85 -14.09 12.30
CA GLU A 144 0.19 -14.84 11.22
C GLU A 144 -1.31 -14.99 11.46
N THR A 145 -1.68 -15.25 12.71
CA THR A 145 -3.05 -15.62 13.08
C THR A 145 -3.85 -14.49 13.72
N GLY A 146 -3.18 -13.45 14.25
CA GLY A 146 -3.83 -12.36 14.98
C GLY A 146 -4.37 -12.77 16.35
N GLN A 147 -3.95 -13.92 16.88
CA GLN A 147 -4.33 -14.38 18.21
C GLN A 147 -3.43 -13.72 19.27
N ALA A 148 -4.02 -13.27 20.37
CA ALA A 148 -3.32 -12.74 21.54
C ALA A 148 -3.03 -13.81 22.59
#